data_AF-M2S5Y8-F1
#
_entry.id   AF-M2S5Y8-F1
#
_cell.length_a   1.000
_cell.length_b   1.000
_cell.length_c   1.000
_cell.angle_alpha   90.00
_cell.angle_beta   90.00
_cell.angle_gamma   90.00
#
_symmetry.space_group_name_H-M   'P 1'
#
loop_
_entity.id
_entity.type
_entity.pdbx_description
1 polymer ?
#
loop_
_entity_poly.entity_id
_entity_poly.type
_entity_poly.pdbx_seq_one_letter_code
_entity_poly.pdbx_strand_id
1 'polypeptide(L)'
;MSTIRGACYEALSDRFKLLFLIIDDSECDYMTNMIHYYSDNYNFENLFGNYEFYHNCSEMQYDVIEVLKSELVYILAIIDKTKRIGVKFLRQEVIDRLLFYIDDWCLRDGIYDAYDVAMDLFELGEEKP
;
A
#
# COMPACT_ATOMS: atom_id res chain seq x y z
N MET A 1 -5.96 -6.68 19.00
CA MET A 1 -6.64 -6.27 17.77
C MET A 1 -5.56 -5.86 16.80
N SER A 2 -5.39 -6.59 15.69
CA SER A 2 -4.40 -6.23 14.68
C SER A 2 -4.72 -4.82 14.18
N THR A 3 -3.70 -4.00 13.98
CA THR A 3 -3.81 -2.58 13.58
C THR A 3 -4.66 -2.40 12.32
N ILE A 4 -4.73 -3.45 11.48
CA ILE A 4 -5.47 -3.50 10.23
C ILE A 4 -6.99 -3.64 10.42
N ARG A 5 -7.46 -4.29 11.50
CA ARG A 5 -8.91 -4.45 11.79
C ARG A 5 -9.57 -3.25 12.49
N GLY A 6 -8.82 -2.17 12.72
CA GLY A 6 -9.33 -0.91 13.29
C GLY A 6 -10.16 -0.08 12.31
N ALA A 7 -10.42 1.20 12.66
CA ALA A 7 -11.29 2.18 11.99
C ALA A 7 -11.13 2.34 10.46
N CYS A 8 -10.12 1.72 9.86
CA CYS A 8 -9.86 1.69 8.42
C CYS A 8 -10.75 0.68 7.66
N TYR A 9 -11.34 -0.33 8.31
CA TYR A 9 -12.14 -1.36 7.62
C TYR A 9 -13.32 -0.77 6.83
N GLU A 10 -14.01 0.24 7.36
CA GLU A 10 -15.17 0.85 6.70
C GLU A 10 -14.79 1.63 5.44
N ALA A 11 -13.58 2.20 5.40
CA ALA A 11 -13.08 2.96 4.26
C ALA A 11 -12.58 2.06 3.13
N LEU A 12 -12.07 0.87 3.45
CA LEU A 12 -11.55 -0.08 2.46
C LEU A 12 -12.59 -0.42 1.40
N SER A 13 -12.11 -0.70 0.19
CA SER A 13 -12.94 -1.24 -0.88
C SER A 13 -13.46 -2.64 -0.57
N ASP A 14 -14.57 -3.03 -1.20
CA ASP A 14 -15.23 -4.31 -0.93
C ASP A 14 -14.31 -5.51 -1.14
N ARG A 15 -13.36 -5.45 -2.09
CA ARG A 15 -12.36 -6.50 -2.32
C ARG A 15 -11.47 -6.75 -1.10
N PHE A 16 -11.02 -5.70 -0.41
CA PHE A 16 -10.20 -5.84 0.79
C PHE A 16 -11.05 -6.09 2.04
N LYS A 17 -12.26 -5.54 2.12
CA LYS A 17 -13.22 -5.91 3.17
C LYS A 17 -13.51 -7.42 3.17
N LEU A 18 -13.81 -7.97 1.99
CA LEU A 18 -14.02 -9.41 1.81
C LEU A 18 -12.79 -10.22 2.19
N LEU A 19 -11.58 -9.75 1.85
CA LEU A 19 -10.35 -10.40 2.30
C LEU A 19 -10.31 -10.55 3.83
N PHE A 20 -10.60 -9.49 4.59
CA PHE A 20 -10.59 -9.53 6.07
C PHE A 20 -11.73 -10.32 6.71
N LEU A 21 -12.78 -10.65 5.95
CA LEU A 21 -13.82 -11.59 6.35
C LEU A 21 -13.40 -13.05 6.17
N ILE A 22 -12.45 -13.32 5.27
CA ILE A 22 -11.99 -14.66 4.93
C ILE A 22 -10.77 -15.05 5.77
N ILE A 23 -9.81 -14.12 5.93
CA ILE A 23 -8.55 -14.41 6.62
C ILE A 23 -8.70 -14.36 8.14
N ASP A 24 -7.91 -15.17 8.82
CA ASP A 24 -7.88 -15.19 10.29
C ASP A 24 -6.90 -14.16 10.88
N ASP A 25 -6.90 -14.04 12.22
CA ASP A 25 -6.02 -13.10 12.92
C ASP A 25 -4.53 -13.45 12.74
N SER A 26 -4.18 -14.73 12.60
CA SER A 26 -2.80 -15.16 12.41
C SER A 26 -2.27 -14.77 11.04
N GLU A 27 -3.13 -14.82 10.01
CA GLU A 27 -2.82 -14.32 8.67
C GLU A 27 -2.71 -12.79 8.66
N CYS A 28 -3.55 -12.08 9.41
CA CYS A 28 -3.43 -10.63 9.56
C CYS A 28 -2.09 -10.23 10.21
N ASP A 29 -1.68 -10.95 11.25
CA ASP A 29 -0.40 -10.72 11.93
C ASP A 29 0.78 -11.04 10.99
N TYR A 30 0.68 -12.12 10.21
CA TYR A 30 1.65 -12.45 9.17
C TYR A 30 1.77 -11.32 8.14
N MET A 31 0.65 -10.85 7.58
CA MET A 31 0.63 -9.74 6.63
C MET A 31 1.27 -8.47 7.22
N THR A 32 0.98 -8.15 8.48
CA THR A 32 1.60 -7.02 9.19
C THR A 32 3.12 -7.16 9.24
N ASN A 33 3.62 -8.36 9.59
CA ASN A 33 5.06 -8.62 9.59
C ASN A 33 5.67 -8.51 8.18
N MET A 34 4.95 -8.95 7.15
CA MET A 34 5.42 -8.84 5.76
C MET A 34 5.48 -7.39 5.28
N ILE A 35 4.51 -6.54 5.66
CA ILE A 35 4.53 -5.10 5.38
C ILE A 35 5.82 -4.48 5.91
N HIS A 36 6.12 -4.70 7.19
CA HIS A 36 7.34 -4.17 7.80
C HIS A 36 8.60 -4.75 7.17
N TYR A 37 8.64 -6.07 6.95
CA TYR A 37 9.79 -6.72 6.33
C TYR A 37 10.08 -6.16 4.94
N TYR A 38 9.08 -6.04 4.07
CA TYR A 38 9.30 -5.51 2.72
C TYR A 38 9.64 -4.02 2.74
N SER A 39 8.95 -3.23 3.56
CA SER A 39 9.23 -1.81 3.75
C SER A 39 10.68 -1.57 4.18
N ASP A 40 11.22 -2.42 5.06
CA ASP A 40 12.60 -2.33 5.54
C ASP A 40 13.63 -2.75 4.48
N ASN A 41 13.39 -3.91 3.85
CA ASN A 41 14.42 -4.61 3.09
C ASN A 41 14.40 -4.30 1.59
N TYR A 42 13.26 -3.86 1.03
CA TYR A 42 13.13 -3.65 -0.41
C TYR A 42 13.36 -2.18 -0.76
N ASN A 43 13.93 -1.92 -1.93
CA ASN A 43 13.94 -0.58 -2.51
C ASN A 43 12.57 -0.28 -3.16
N PHE A 44 12.29 0.99 -3.47
CA PHE A 44 11.02 1.38 -4.09
C PHE A 44 10.77 0.70 -5.44
N GLU A 45 11.82 0.48 -6.24
CA GLU A 45 11.69 -0.18 -7.54
C GLU A 45 11.11 -1.59 -7.40
N ASN A 46 11.65 -2.40 -6.47
CA ASN A 46 11.15 -3.72 -6.15
C ASN A 46 9.75 -3.66 -5.56
N LEU A 47 9.46 -2.71 -4.67
CA LEU A 47 8.15 -2.60 -4.05
C LEU A 47 7.05 -2.32 -5.08
N PHE A 48 7.23 -1.30 -5.91
CA PHE A 48 6.24 -0.99 -6.95
C PHE A 48 6.17 -2.07 -8.02
N GLY A 49 7.30 -2.68 -8.41
CA GLY A 49 7.30 -3.77 -9.39
C GLY A 49 6.49 -4.99 -8.90
N ASN A 50 6.59 -5.33 -7.61
CA ASN A 50 5.77 -6.39 -7.03
C ASN A 50 4.29 -5.96 -6.92
N TYR A 51 4.01 -4.72 -6.50
CA TYR A 51 2.64 -4.19 -6.52
C TYR A 51 2.02 -4.31 -7.92
N GLU A 52 2.71 -3.86 -8.97
CA GLU A 52 2.25 -3.91 -10.36
C GLU A 52 2.01 -5.34 -10.84
N PHE A 53 2.87 -6.29 -10.44
CA PHE A 53 2.69 -7.70 -10.75
C PHE A 53 1.41 -8.25 -10.13
N TYR A 54 1.18 -8.00 -8.85
CA TYR A 54 -0.03 -8.48 -8.18
C TYR A 54 -1.29 -7.78 -8.68
N HIS A 55 -1.21 -6.47 -8.93
CA HIS A 55 -2.31 -5.66 -9.41
C HIS A 55 -2.78 -6.03 -10.82
N ASN A 56 -1.88 -6.38 -11.75
CA ASN A 56 -2.21 -6.52 -13.17
C ASN A 56 -2.06 -7.93 -13.76
N CYS A 57 -1.19 -8.77 -13.20
CA CYS A 57 -0.67 -9.95 -13.92
C CYS A 57 -0.82 -11.27 -13.16
N SER A 58 -1.08 -11.22 -11.86
CA SER A 58 -0.89 -12.37 -10.97
C SER A 58 -2.05 -13.38 -10.97
N GLU A 59 -3.25 -12.98 -11.43
CA GLU A 59 -4.44 -13.86 -11.45
C GLU A 59 -4.29 -15.09 -12.37
N MET A 60 -3.31 -15.08 -13.28
CA MET A 60 -2.99 -16.25 -14.11
C MET A 60 -2.18 -17.32 -13.37
N GLN A 61 -1.57 -16.98 -12.24
CA GLN A 61 -0.60 -17.82 -11.53
C GLN A 61 -0.98 -18.12 -10.08
N TYR A 62 -1.81 -17.28 -9.46
CA TYR A 62 -2.16 -17.35 -8.05
C TYR A 62 -3.67 -17.29 -7.83
N ASP A 63 -4.12 -17.86 -6.71
CA ASP A 63 -5.50 -17.70 -6.25
C ASP A 63 -5.77 -16.24 -5.87
N VAL A 64 -7.01 -15.79 -6.10
CA VAL A 64 -7.43 -14.40 -5.88
C VAL A 64 -7.18 -13.92 -4.45
N ILE A 65 -7.29 -14.78 -3.43
CA ILE A 65 -7.03 -14.39 -2.04
C ILE A 65 -5.56 -14.06 -1.84
N GLU A 66 -4.65 -14.87 -2.38
CA GLU A 66 -3.20 -14.61 -2.31
C GLU A 66 -2.80 -13.36 -3.12
N VAL A 67 -3.47 -13.12 -4.25
CA VAL A 67 -3.31 -11.89 -5.03
C VAL A 67 -3.71 -10.66 -4.19
N LEU A 68 -4.89 -10.69 -3.59
CA LEU A 68 -5.39 -9.58 -2.76
C LEU A 68 -4.52 -9.33 -1.53
N LYS A 69 -4.07 -10.39 -0.84
CA LYS A 69 -3.13 -10.28 0.29
C LYS A 69 -1.85 -9.59 -0.14
N SER A 70 -1.23 -10.08 -1.21
CA SER A 70 0.05 -9.58 -1.69
C SER A 70 -0.05 -8.14 -2.17
N GLU A 71 -1.07 -7.81 -2.96
CA GLU A 71 -1.31 -6.45 -3.44
C GLU A 71 -1.45 -5.46 -2.27
N LEU A 72 -2.28 -5.79 -1.28
CA LEU A 72 -2.46 -4.93 -0.10
C LEU A 72 -1.16 -4.76 0.70
N VAL A 73 -0.42 -5.86 0.90
CA VAL A 73 0.88 -5.84 1.61
C VAL A 73 1.87 -4.92 0.91
N TYR A 74 1.96 -4.95 -0.42
CA TYR A 74 2.88 -4.08 -1.14
C TYR A 74 2.46 -2.61 -1.14
N ILE A 75 1.15 -2.31 -1.25
CA ILE A 75 0.66 -0.93 -1.11
C ILE A 75 1.05 -0.38 0.26
N LEU A 76 0.75 -1.11 1.33
CA LEU A 76 1.03 -0.67 2.70
C LEU A 76 2.54 -0.60 2.99
N ALA A 77 3.35 -1.48 2.41
CA ALA A 77 4.81 -1.41 2.52
C ALA A 77 5.39 -0.16 1.83
N ILE A 78 4.86 0.23 0.66
CA ILE A 78 5.28 1.47 -0.03
C ILE A 78 4.92 2.69 0.82
N ILE A 79 3.72 2.71 1.39
CA ILE A 79 3.25 3.81 2.23
C ILE A 79 4.09 3.91 3.51
N ASP A 80 4.31 2.80 4.22
CA ASP A 80 5.15 2.77 5.43
C ASP A 80 6.56 3.28 5.15
N LYS A 81 7.19 2.80 4.06
CA LYS A 81 8.55 3.24 3.67
C LYS A 81 8.57 4.73 3.35
N THR A 82 7.55 5.21 2.64
CA THR A 82 7.40 6.62 2.27
C THR A 82 7.26 7.51 3.50
N LYS A 83 6.33 7.17 4.42
CA LYS A 83 6.10 7.92 5.66
C LYS A 83 7.37 8.00 6.52
N ARG A 84 8.12 6.90 6.61
CA ARG A 84 9.34 6.84 7.41
C ARG A 84 10.53 7.59 6.80
N ILE A 85 10.71 7.53 5.49
CA ILE A 85 11.76 8.30 4.81
C ILE A 85 11.39 9.79 4.76
N GLY A 86 10.11 10.08 4.54
CA GLY A 86 9.57 11.42 4.31
C GLY A 86 9.62 11.80 2.83
N VAL A 87 8.49 12.26 2.29
CA VAL A 87 8.29 12.59 0.86
C VAL A 87 9.35 13.55 0.31
N LYS A 88 9.76 14.54 1.10
CA LYS A 88 10.80 15.53 0.72
C LYS A 88 12.19 14.96 0.45
N PHE A 89 12.47 13.74 0.92
CA PHE A 89 13.76 13.06 0.73
C PHE A 89 13.71 11.98 -0.35
N LEU A 90 12.56 11.81 -0.99
CA LEU A 90 12.41 10.85 -2.08
C LEU A 90 13.02 11.40 -3.37
N ARG A 91 13.51 10.46 -4.20
CA ARG A 91 13.93 10.79 -5.56
C ARG A 91 12.70 11.07 -6.42
N GLN A 92 12.86 11.92 -7.44
CA GLN A 92 11.75 12.34 -8.30
C GLN A 92 11.05 11.14 -8.97
N GLU A 93 11.79 10.10 -9.36
CA GLU A 93 11.18 8.91 -9.99
C GLU A 93 10.26 8.14 -9.04
N VAL A 94 10.53 8.20 -7.73
CA VAL A 94 9.64 7.61 -6.71
C VAL A 94 8.39 8.47 -6.53
N ILE A 95 8.57 9.80 -6.49
CA ILE A 95 7.47 10.76 -6.40
C ILE A 95 6.52 10.61 -7.59
N ASP A 96 7.05 10.51 -8.80
CA ASP A 96 6.24 10.36 -10.02
C ASP A 96 5.39 9.08 -9.98
N ARG A 97 5.96 7.97 -9.49
CA ARG A 97 5.22 6.71 -9.31
C ARG A 97 4.19 6.79 -8.19
N LEU A 98 4.50 7.48 -7.09
CA LEU A 98 3.52 7.73 -6.03
C LEU A 98 2.35 8.53 -6.59
N LEU A 99 2.59 9.65 -7.27
CA LEU A 99 1.54 10.47 -7.89
C LEU A 99 0.69 9.67 -8.88
N PHE A 100 1.27 8.72 -9.60
CA PHE A 100 0.54 7.87 -10.51
C PHE A 100 -0.42 6.89 -9.81
N TYR A 101 -0.09 6.39 -8.62
CA TYR A 101 -0.88 5.36 -7.93
C TYR A 101 -1.67 5.84 -6.71
N ILE A 102 -1.32 6.98 -6.13
CA ILE A 102 -1.86 7.39 -4.82
C ILE A 102 -3.37 7.65 -4.88
N ASP A 103 -3.86 8.18 -6.00
CA ASP A 103 -5.30 8.41 -6.22
C ASP A 103 -6.07 7.09 -6.29
N ASP A 104 -5.50 6.07 -6.94
CA ASP A 104 -6.10 4.74 -6.97
C ASP A 104 -6.17 4.16 -5.56
N TRP A 105 -5.08 4.22 -4.79
CA TRP A 105 -5.09 3.69 -3.43
C TRP A 105 -6.06 4.42 -2.50
N CYS A 106 -6.21 5.74 -2.67
CA CYS A 106 -7.17 6.54 -1.92
C CYS A 106 -8.62 6.25 -2.34
N LEU A 107 -8.93 6.37 -3.63
CA LEU A 107 -10.29 6.42 -4.15
C LEU A 107 -10.84 5.04 -4.50
N ARG A 108 -10.04 4.19 -5.15
CA ARG A 108 -10.45 2.84 -5.54
C ARG A 108 -10.34 1.89 -4.36
N ASP A 109 -9.23 1.94 -3.64
CA ASP A 109 -8.93 0.94 -2.61
C ASP A 109 -9.36 1.37 -1.20
N GLY A 110 -9.61 2.67 -0.99
CA GLY A 110 -10.07 3.19 0.29
C GLY A 110 -9.02 3.12 1.40
N ILE A 111 -7.74 3.14 1.04
CA ILE A 111 -6.62 3.00 1.98
C ILE A 111 -6.33 4.39 2.59
N TYR A 112 -6.82 4.61 3.81
CA TYR A 112 -6.70 5.91 4.48
C TYR A 112 -5.25 6.38 4.63
N ASP A 113 -4.30 5.49 4.90
CA ASP A 113 -2.88 5.85 5.02
C ASP A 113 -2.27 6.41 3.72
N ALA A 114 -2.87 6.12 2.56
CA ALA A 114 -2.46 6.71 1.28
C ALA A 114 -2.82 8.20 1.22
N TYR A 115 -3.91 8.61 1.87
CA TYR A 115 -4.34 10.00 1.93
C TYR A 115 -3.30 10.89 2.61
N ASP A 116 -2.69 10.41 3.71
CA ASP A 116 -1.62 11.15 4.39
C ASP A 116 -0.43 11.40 3.46
N VAL A 117 -0.03 10.41 2.68
CA VAL A 117 1.06 10.54 1.70
C VAL A 117 0.65 11.48 0.56
N ALA A 118 -0.61 11.44 0.11
CA ALA A 118 -1.12 12.38 -0.90
C ALA A 118 -1.05 13.83 -0.41
N MET A 119 -1.40 14.08 0.85
CA MET A 119 -1.29 15.40 1.47
C MET A 119 0.17 15.86 1.55
N ASP A 120 1.08 15.00 2.00
CA ASP A 120 2.52 15.31 2.03
C ASP A 120 3.08 15.64 0.63
N LEU A 121 2.61 14.94 -0.41
CA LEU A 121 2.98 15.21 -1.80
C LEU A 121 2.44 16.56 -2.30
N PHE A 122 1.20 16.90 -1.92
CA PHE A 122 0.58 18.17 -2.27
C PHE A 122 1.32 19.35 -1.63
N GLU A 123 1.61 19.27 -0.33
CA GLU A 123 2.37 20.28 0.41
C GLU A 123 3.76 20.49 -0.20
N LEU A 124 4.46 19.41 -0.59
CA LEU A 124 5.74 19.51 -1.31
C LEU A 124 5.61 20.27 -2.64
N GLY A 125 4.47 20.12 -3.33
CA GLY A 125 4.17 20.82 -4.57
C GLY A 125 3.99 22.32 -4.36
N GLU A 126 3.35 22.73 -3.27
CA GLU A 126 3.16 24.16 -2.93
C GLU A 126 4.46 24.83 -2.47
N GLU A 127 5.40 24.08 -1.90
CA GLU A 127 6.71 24.59 -1.47
C GLU A 127 7.71 24.82 -2.62
N LYS A 128 7.48 24.24 -3.81
CA LYS A 128 8.35 24.41 -4.98
C LYS A 128 7.89 25.63 -5.82
N PRO A 129 8.67 26.73 -5.89
CA PRO A 129 8.34 27.93 -6.67
C PRO A 129 8.43 27.73 -8.18
#